data_AF-A0A2E7S2N3-F1
#
_entry.id   AF-A0A2E7S2N3-F1
#
_cell.length_a   1.000
_cell.length_b   1.000
_cell.length_c   1.000
_cell.angle_alpha   90.00
_cell.angle_beta   90.00
_cell.angle_gamma   90.00
#
_symmetry.space_group_name_H-M   'P 1'
#
loop_
_entity.id
_entity.type
_entity.pdbx_description
1 polymer ?
#
loop_
_entity_poly.entity_id
_entity_poly.type
_entity_poly.pdbx_seq_one_letter_code
_entity_poly.pdbx_strand_id
1 'polypeptide(L)'
;MTHYVWFVRIEVAVVMFAVTVLSGQPLWAALNVKDFGARGDNVTDDTAAIRAALAAAQQAYTLNTHPRSGGSGIPTRPEIHFPSGRYLISEPIYVAGGVLRGEGEALIIQKHEDQDIFTSTWAWRMTFSGLTFVGGRHQLNLSNPNSDSGFVLIDQCRFNGAAGIAILMDKEGYSTQLKVRNCAFLQPEQVLVSYADETNVTDCWITTSRRMSDKAVIECRGGRMVFEKILGAPQVDGSDQRWVDVYSGSLTCRNFRFGGEGGGFTPVVNYAKYLPRPNSSGLGPSILLEGCEIYARGNKKRRCAIYCEEIPNGIVIRECAVQITPLALAPRLKLENYFAGAEEGMLGYFLVRNRGFQVNQLPPLLASPQVQKR
;
A
#
# COMPACT_ATOMS: atom_id res chain seq x y z
N MET A 1 -83.88 6.56 23.91
CA MET A 1 -82.64 7.35 23.75
C MET A 1 -81.99 7.37 25.13
N THR A 2 -80.80 6.84 25.36
CA THR A 2 -79.58 6.99 24.57
C THR A 2 -78.62 5.82 24.85
N HIS A 3 -77.89 5.40 23.82
CA HIS A 3 -77.07 4.19 23.74
C HIS A 3 -75.70 4.31 24.44
N TYR A 4 -75.23 3.18 24.97
CA TYR A 4 -73.82 2.87 25.24
C TYR A 4 -73.08 2.61 23.92
N VAL A 5 -71.89 3.18 23.74
CA VAL A 5 -70.86 2.69 22.80
C VAL A 5 -69.48 2.90 23.45
N TRP A 6 -68.78 1.80 23.71
CA TRP A 6 -67.33 1.73 23.93
C TRP A 6 -66.62 1.80 22.58
N PHE A 7 -65.40 2.35 22.46
CA PHE A 7 -64.29 1.76 21.69
C PHE A 7 -63.00 2.64 21.77
N VAL A 8 -61.95 2.01 22.32
CA VAL A 8 -60.50 2.04 21.99
C VAL A 8 -59.74 3.38 21.99
N ARG A 9 -58.88 3.54 23.03
CA ARG A 9 -57.67 4.37 22.97
C ARG A 9 -56.58 3.61 22.18
N ILE A 10 -56.12 4.19 21.09
CA ILE A 10 -54.86 3.83 20.44
C ILE A 10 -53.76 4.60 21.20
N GLU A 11 -52.95 3.91 21.99
CA GLU A 11 -51.69 4.47 22.47
C GLU A 11 -50.63 4.34 21.37
N VAL A 12 -50.35 5.46 20.69
CA VAL A 12 -49.14 5.59 19.88
C VAL A 12 -47.98 5.74 20.85
N ALA A 13 -47.27 4.65 21.09
CA ALA A 13 -45.99 4.68 21.78
C ALA A 13 -44.97 5.39 20.86
N VAL A 14 -44.83 6.70 21.03
CA VAL A 14 -43.69 7.44 20.49
C VAL A 14 -42.48 7.04 21.34
N VAL A 15 -41.69 6.09 20.83
CA VAL A 15 -40.37 5.80 21.38
C VAL A 15 -39.49 7.00 21.04
N MET A 16 -39.50 7.99 21.92
CA MET A 16 -38.51 9.07 21.95
C MET A 16 -37.17 8.43 22.25
N PHE A 17 -36.35 8.23 21.21
CA PHE A 17 -34.91 8.07 21.41
C PHE A 17 -34.42 9.35 22.09
N ALA A 18 -34.12 9.26 23.38
CA ALA A 18 -33.42 10.30 24.10
C ALA A 18 -32.04 10.45 23.44
N VAL A 19 -31.92 11.40 22.51
CA VAL A 19 -30.63 11.98 22.15
C VAL A 19 -30.14 12.64 23.42
N THR A 20 -29.31 11.90 24.15
CA THR A 20 -28.52 12.50 25.22
C THR A 20 -27.57 13.43 24.50
N VAL A 21 -27.87 14.72 24.54
CA VAL A 21 -26.92 15.77 24.19
C VAL A 21 -25.78 15.59 25.18
N LEU A 22 -24.74 14.87 24.76
CA LEU A 22 -23.48 14.84 25.46
C LEU A 22 -22.98 16.27 25.51
N SER A 23 -23.06 16.83 26.72
CA SER A 23 -22.43 18.06 27.14
C SER A 23 -21.05 18.19 26.51
N GLY A 24 -20.88 19.27 25.73
CA GLY A 24 -19.62 19.94 25.45
C GLY A 24 -18.37 19.08 25.50
N GLN A 25 -18.31 17.99 24.72
CA GLN A 25 -17.02 17.46 24.34
C GLN A 25 -16.40 18.52 23.45
N PRO A 26 -15.25 19.09 23.83
CA PRO A 26 -14.68 20.13 23.03
C PRO A 26 -14.35 19.56 21.64
N LEU A 27 -14.37 20.39 20.61
CA LEU A 27 -14.09 20.02 19.21
C LEU A 27 -12.68 19.38 18.99
N TRP A 28 -11.89 19.20 20.06
CA TRP A 28 -10.60 18.53 20.11
C TRP A 28 -10.64 17.11 20.69
N ALA A 29 -11.77 16.62 21.19
CA ALA A 29 -11.90 15.24 21.69
C ALA A 29 -12.05 14.26 20.51
N ALA A 30 -11.25 13.19 20.51
CA ALA A 30 -11.40 12.10 19.56
C ALA A 30 -12.77 11.42 19.75
N LEU A 31 -13.42 11.02 18.65
CA LEU A 31 -14.65 10.25 18.67
C LEU A 31 -14.33 8.78 18.94
N ASN A 32 -14.62 8.32 20.15
CA ASN A 32 -14.42 6.92 20.53
C ASN A 32 -15.55 6.07 19.95
N VAL A 33 -15.21 5.03 19.18
CA VAL A 33 -16.21 4.15 18.54
C VAL A 33 -17.15 3.46 19.54
N LYS A 34 -16.72 3.29 20.81
CA LYS A 34 -17.57 2.73 21.87
C LYS A 34 -18.70 3.67 22.30
N ASP A 35 -18.53 4.98 22.16
CA ASP A 35 -19.60 5.96 22.42
C ASP A 35 -20.73 5.87 21.37
N PHE A 36 -20.44 5.23 20.23
CA PHE A 36 -21.38 4.93 19.15
C PHE A 36 -21.92 3.50 19.20
N GLY A 37 -21.62 2.75 20.28
CA GLY A 37 -22.15 1.41 20.53
C GLY A 37 -21.28 0.25 20.07
N ALA A 38 -20.05 0.50 19.59
CA ALA A 38 -19.12 -0.58 19.25
C ALA A 38 -18.70 -1.32 20.52
N ARG A 39 -18.71 -2.65 20.51
CA ARG A 39 -18.35 -3.47 21.66
C ARG A 39 -16.89 -3.93 21.63
N GLY A 40 -16.38 -4.28 20.45
CA GLY A 40 -15.02 -4.80 20.32
C GLY A 40 -14.82 -6.14 21.04
N ASP A 41 -15.84 -7.00 21.05
CA ASP A 41 -15.91 -8.25 21.82
C ASP A 41 -15.71 -9.52 20.95
N ASN A 42 -15.40 -9.36 19.66
CA ASN A 42 -15.26 -10.44 18.68
C ASN A 42 -16.55 -11.26 18.44
N VAL A 43 -17.72 -10.76 18.85
CA VAL A 43 -19.01 -11.43 18.67
C VAL A 43 -20.02 -10.49 18.02
N THR A 44 -20.12 -9.29 18.58
CA THR A 44 -21.01 -8.23 18.12
C THR A 44 -20.51 -7.69 16.79
N ASP A 45 -21.45 -7.47 15.86
CA ASP A 45 -21.14 -6.81 14.60
C ASP A 45 -21.05 -5.29 14.82
N ASP A 46 -19.83 -4.77 14.82
CA ASP A 46 -19.53 -3.37 15.12
C ASP A 46 -19.63 -2.47 13.88
N THR A 47 -20.00 -3.00 12.70
CA THR A 47 -20.05 -2.24 11.44
C THR A 47 -20.90 -0.98 11.57
N ALA A 48 -22.11 -1.07 12.13
CA ALA A 48 -23.03 0.07 12.23
C ALA A 48 -22.50 1.16 13.19
N ALA A 49 -21.93 0.75 14.32
CA ALA A 49 -21.38 1.67 15.30
C ALA A 49 -20.16 2.43 14.76
N ILE A 50 -19.25 1.75 14.06
CA ILE A 50 -18.08 2.37 13.45
C ILE A 50 -18.51 3.35 12.34
N ARG A 51 -19.50 2.97 11.50
CA ARG A 51 -20.08 3.89 10.49
C ARG A 51 -20.70 5.13 11.13
N ALA A 52 -21.38 4.98 12.28
CA ALA A 52 -21.96 6.11 13.00
C ALA A 52 -20.87 7.07 13.52
N ALA A 53 -19.76 6.56 14.08
CA ALA A 53 -18.62 7.38 14.50
C ALA A 53 -18.00 8.15 13.32
N LEU A 54 -17.80 7.48 12.19
CA LEU A 54 -17.29 8.10 10.96
C LEU A 54 -18.24 9.16 10.40
N ALA A 55 -19.55 8.92 10.43
CA ALA A 55 -20.55 9.89 10.01
C ALA A 55 -20.54 11.14 10.89
N ALA A 56 -20.38 10.99 12.21
CA ALA A 56 -20.24 12.11 13.14
C ALA A 56 -18.97 12.93 12.86
N ALA A 57 -17.82 12.29 12.61
CA ALA A 57 -16.60 13.00 12.21
C ALA A 57 -16.77 13.76 10.89
N GLN A 58 -17.50 13.17 9.93
CA GLN A 58 -17.78 13.80 8.64
C GLN A 58 -18.73 15.01 8.79
N GLN A 59 -19.68 14.98 9.73
CA GLN A 59 -20.52 16.14 10.03
C GLN A 59 -19.73 17.28 10.69
N ALA A 60 -18.73 16.94 11.50
CA ALA A 60 -17.81 17.91 12.11
C ALA A 60 -16.70 18.41 11.15
N TYR A 61 -16.70 17.94 9.90
CA TYR A 61 -15.72 18.35 8.91
C TYR A 61 -15.80 19.84 8.60
N THR A 62 -14.68 20.55 8.78
CA THR A 62 -14.52 21.90 8.26
C THR A 62 -13.27 22.01 7.40
N LEU A 63 -13.28 22.95 6.46
CA LEU A 63 -12.16 23.24 5.57
C LEU A 63 -11.92 24.75 5.58
N ASN A 64 -10.70 25.16 5.92
CA ASN A 64 -10.35 26.58 6.11
C ASN A 64 -10.32 27.40 4.80
N THR A 65 -10.20 26.76 3.63
CA THR A 65 -10.30 27.38 2.30
C THR A 65 -10.98 26.43 1.31
N HIS A 66 -11.83 26.97 0.42
CA HIS A 66 -12.62 26.17 -0.52
C HIS A 66 -11.75 25.19 -1.34
N PRO A 67 -12.19 23.94 -1.57
CA PRO A 67 -11.41 22.98 -2.34
C PRO A 67 -11.50 23.36 -3.82
N ARG A 68 -10.49 24.03 -4.34
CA ARG A 68 -10.17 23.96 -5.77
C ARG A 68 -9.23 22.78 -5.98
N SER A 69 -9.23 22.18 -7.16
CA SER A 69 -8.18 21.25 -7.59
C SER A 69 -6.81 21.90 -7.32
N GLY A 70 -5.92 21.22 -6.59
CA GLY A 70 -4.69 21.81 -6.06
C GLY A 70 -4.84 22.62 -4.76
N GLY A 71 -5.94 22.43 -4.02
CA GLY A 71 -6.26 23.20 -2.81
C GLY A 71 -5.33 22.88 -1.63
N SER A 72 -4.72 23.91 -1.05
CA SER A 72 -3.87 23.84 0.16
C SER A 72 -4.65 23.76 1.47
N GLY A 73 -5.99 23.73 1.42
CA GLY A 73 -6.87 23.81 2.59
C GLY A 73 -6.57 22.75 3.64
N ILE A 74 -6.65 23.13 4.91
CA ILE A 74 -6.42 22.25 6.07
C ILE A 74 -7.77 21.67 6.50
N PRO A 75 -8.05 20.38 6.18
CA PRO A 75 -9.25 19.74 6.66
C PRO A 75 -9.11 19.55 8.17
N THR A 76 -10.15 19.89 8.92
CA THR A 76 -10.25 19.51 10.32
C THR A 76 -11.42 18.55 10.47
N ARG A 77 -11.15 17.40 11.08
CA ARG A 77 -12.13 16.39 11.48
C ARG A 77 -11.67 15.85 12.83
N PRO A 78 -12.59 15.49 13.72
CA PRO A 78 -12.25 14.71 14.90
C PRO A 78 -11.53 13.42 14.50
N GLU A 79 -10.52 13.04 15.27
CA GLU A 79 -9.92 11.70 15.18
C GLU A 79 -10.98 10.65 15.52
N ILE A 80 -10.98 9.51 14.81
CA ILE A 80 -11.72 8.32 15.22
C ILE A 80 -10.82 7.44 16.07
N HIS A 81 -11.22 7.23 17.32
CA HIS A 81 -10.47 6.44 18.27
C HIS A 81 -11.06 5.04 18.45
N PHE A 82 -10.21 4.03 18.29
CA PHE A 82 -10.49 2.62 18.57
C PHE A 82 -9.72 2.19 19.82
N PRO A 83 -10.37 2.11 21.00
CA PRO A 83 -9.77 1.49 22.17
C PRO A 83 -9.38 0.04 21.89
N SER A 84 -8.56 -0.57 22.74
CA SER A 84 -8.27 -2.01 22.62
C SER A 84 -9.57 -2.83 22.61
N GLY A 85 -9.61 -3.79 21.69
CA GLY A 85 -10.82 -4.55 21.38
C GLY A 85 -10.71 -5.26 20.05
N ARG A 86 -11.63 -6.19 19.82
CA ARG A 86 -11.73 -7.01 18.61
C ARG A 86 -13.05 -6.67 17.90
N TYR A 87 -12.98 -5.70 17.01
CA TYR A 87 -14.13 -5.14 16.31
C TYR A 87 -14.42 -5.98 15.07
N LEU A 88 -15.49 -6.76 15.15
CA LEU A 88 -15.92 -7.63 14.07
C LEU A 88 -16.81 -6.84 13.11
N ILE A 89 -16.55 -6.94 11.81
CA ILE A 89 -17.33 -6.24 10.77
C ILE A 89 -17.84 -7.25 9.73
N SER A 90 -19.03 -7.01 9.18
CA SER A 90 -19.64 -7.83 8.11
C SER A 90 -19.65 -7.17 6.74
N GLU A 91 -19.38 -5.88 6.67
CA GLU A 91 -19.38 -5.13 5.41
C GLU A 91 -18.21 -4.14 5.36
N PRO A 92 -17.75 -3.76 4.16
CA PRO A 92 -16.75 -2.71 4.01
C PRO A 92 -17.19 -1.39 4.66
N ILE A 93 -16.23 -0.67 5.24
CA ILE A 93 -16.45 0.62 5.90
C ILE A 93 -15.79 1.72 5.08
N TYR A 94 -16.60 2.65 4.60
CA TYR A 94 -16.12 3.82 3.85
C TYR A 94 -15.53 4.89 4.79
N VAL A 95 -14.37 5.43 4.42
CA VAL A 95 -13.67 6.49 5.15
C VAL A 95 -13.37 7.66 4.21
N ALA A 96 -13.93 8.84 4.49
CA ALA A 96 -13.81 10.03 3.63
C ALA A 96 -12.52 10.86 3.84
N GLY A 97 -11.54 10.35 4.59
CA GLY A 97 -10.32 11.04 5.05
C GLY A 97 -10.30 11.28 6.57
N GLY A 98 -9.21 11.81 7.12
CA GLY A 98 -9.03 12.04 8.55
C GLY A 98 -8.10 11.03 9.25
N VAL A 99 -8.13 11.00 10.58
CA VAL A 99 -7.24 10.18 11.40
C VAL A 99 -8.05 9.07 12.07
N LEU A 100 -7.62 7.82 11.87
CA LEU A 100 -8.13 6.64 12.56
C LEU A 100 -6.99 6.07 13.40
N ARG A 101 -7.16 6.07 14.73
CA ARG A 101 -6.14 5.62 15.67
C ARG A 101 -6.64 4.44 16.51
N GLY A 102 -5.90 3.35 16.48
CA GLY A 102 -6.00 2.23 17.41
C GLY A 102 -5.15 2.46 18.66
N GLU A 103 -5.67 2.04 19.80
CA GLU A 103 -4.94 1.97 21.07
C GLU A 103 -4.80 0.51 21.52
N GLY A 104 -3.59 0.12 21.91
CA GLY A 104 -3.29 -1.26 22.32
C GLY A 104 -3.57 -2.26 21.20
N GLU A 105 -4.24 -3.37 21.52
CA GLU A 105 -4.65 -4.38 20.54
C GLU A 105 -6.04 -4.03 20.01
N ALA A 106 -6.14 -3.04 19.11
CA ALA A 106 -7.36 -2.66 18.40
C ALA A 106 -7.42 -3.40 17.03
N LEU A 107 -8.15 -4.50 16.99
CA LEU A 107 -8.27 -5.37 15.83
C LEU A 107 -9.56 -5.07 15.06
N ILE A 108 -9.46 -4.83 13.77
CA ILE A 108 -10.58 -4.76 12.83
C ILE A 108 -10.61 -6.07 12.04
N ILE A 109 -11.66 -6.85 12.24
CA ILE A 109 -11.75 -8.24 11.76
C ILE A 109 -12.89 -8.33 10.76
N GLN A 110 -12.57 -8.60 9.49
CA GLN A 110 -13.58 -8.81 8.46
C GLN A 110 -14.05 -10.26 8.48
N LYS A 111 -15.37 -10.47 8.63
CA LYS A 111 -16.01 -11.79 8.63
C LYS A 111 -15.88 -12.50 7.27
N HIS A 112 -15.88 -11.75 6.19
CA HIS A 112 -16.00 -12.27 4.83
C HIS A 112 -14.71 -12.05 4.03
N GLU A 113 -14.05 -13.13 3.60
CA GLU A 113 -12.76 -13.05 2.91
C GLU A 113 -12.81 -12.37 1.54
N ASP A 114 -13.99 -12.25 0.94
CA ASP A 114 -14.26 -11.59 -0.34
C ASP A 114 -14.60 -10.09 -0.20
N GLN A 115 -14.80 -9.62 1.03
CA GLN A 115 -15.12 -8.22 1.33
C GLN A 115 -13.89 -7.44 1.82
N ASP A 116 -13.83 -6.15 1.48
CA ASP A 116 -12.77 -5.26 1.96
C ASP A 116 -13.02 -4.84 3.42
N ILE A 117 -11.99 -4.36 4.13
CA ILE A 117 -12.16 -3.75 5.46
C ILE A 117 -12.51 -2.27 5.32
N PHE A 118 -11.52 -1.42 4.98
CA PHE A 118 -11.75 0.00 4.78
C PHE A 118 -11.62 0.37 3.31
N THR A 119 -12.58 1.17 2.84
CA THR A 119 -12.58 1.73 1.49
C THR A 119 -12.54 3.25 1.53
N SER A 120 -11.92 3.87 0.54
CA SER A 120 -11.98 5.31 0.35
C SER A 120 -11.86 5.65 -1.12
N THR A 121 -12.72 6.54 -1.59
CA THR A 121 -12.62 7.17 -2.92
C THR A 121 -12.03 8.58 -2.82
N TRP A 122 -11.65 8.98 -1.60
CA TRP A 122 -11.15 10.31 -1.28
C TRP A 122 -10.06 10.22 -0.19
N ALA A 123 -9.00 9.47 -0.48
CA ALA A 123 -7.85 9.28 0.38
C ALA A 123 -6.97 10.55 0.43
N TRP A 124 -7.57 11.67 0.84
CA TRP A 124 -6.96 12.99 0.95
C TRP A 124 -6.72 13.32 2.43
N ARG A 125 -5.45 13.45 2.81
CA ARG A 125 -4.99 13.69 4.19
C ARG A 125 -5.57 12.67 5.17
N MET A 126 -5.16 11.43 4.99
CA MET A 126 -5.63 10.30 5.78
C MET A 126 -4.49 9.72 6.62
N THR A 127 -4.79 9.31 7.86
CA THR A 127 -3.84 8.58 8.71
C THR A 127 -4.53 7.37 9.33
N PHE A 128 -3.90 6.20 9.19
CA PHE A 128 -4.23 5.02 10.00
C PHE A 128 -3.04 4.75 10.92
N SER A 129 -3.30 4.66 12.22
CA SER A 129 -2.23 4.36 13.18
C SER A 129 -2.64 3.36 14.25
N GLY A 130 -1.73 2.46 14.64
CA GLY A 130 -1.94 1.55 15.78
C GLY A 130 -3.04 0.50 15.60
N LEU A 131 -3.55 0.31 14.37
CA LEU A 131 -4.63 -0.64 14.08
C LEU A 131 -4.05 -1.98 13.61
N THR A 132 -4.75 -3.06 13.96
CA THR A 132 -4.51 -4.39 13.38
C THR A 132 -5.67 -4.77 12.48
N PHE A 133 -5.38 -5.07 11.22
CA PHE A 133 -6.36 -5.53 10.23
C PHE A 133 -6.27 -7.05 10.07
N VAL A 134 -7.40 -7.76 10.15
CA VAL A 134 -7.44 -9.23 10.11
C VAL A 134 -8.42 -9.70 9.05
N GLY A 135 -7.93 -10.54 8.13
CA GLY A 135 -8.72 -11.12 7.04
C GLY A 135 -9.12 -10.08 5.99
N GLY A 136 -10.25 -10.35 5.31
CA GLY A 136 -10.78 -9.55 4.22
C GLY A 136 -10.01 -9.70 2.89
N ARG A 137 -10.63 -9.24 1.80
CA ARG A 137 -10.05 -9.23 0.46
C ARG A 137 -8.97 -8.16 0.37
N HIS A 138 -9.33 -6.88 0.47
CA HIS A 138 -8.39 -5.80 0.69
C HIS A 138 -8.57 -5.18 2.07
N GLN A 139 -7.47 -4.89 2.77
CA GLN A 139 -7.57 -4.35 4.13
C GLN A 139 -7.71 -2.82 4.09
N LEU A 140 -6.90 -2.15 3.28
CA LEU A 140 -7.07 -0.74 2.96
C LEU A 140 -7.17 -0.59 1.45
N ASN A 141 -8.37 -0.31 0.95
CA ASN A 141 -8.66 -0.05 -0.47
C ASN A 141 -8.87 1.45 -0.67
N LEU A 142 -7.84 2.14 -1.12
CA LEU A 142 -7.76 3.59 -1.14
C LEU A 142 -7.67 4.09 -2.58
N SER A 143 -8.44 5.14 -2.86
CA SER A 143 -8.45 5.90 -4.10
C SER A 143 -8.41 7.38 -3.75
N ASN A 144 -7.74 8.16 -4.56
CA ASN A 144 -7.73 9.62 -4.52
C ASN A 144 -8.09 10.08 -5.93
N PRO A 145 -9.05 10.98 -6.18
CA PRO A 145 -9.44 11.33 -7.55
C PRO A 145 -8.48 12.37 -8.13
N ASN A 146 -7.17 12.11 -8.01
CA ASN A 146 -6.09 12.96 -8.47
C ASN A 146 -6.20 14.42 -7.96
N SER A 147 -6.28 14.59 -6.64
CA SER A 147 -6.50 15.89 -5.99
C SER A 147 -5.30 16.86 -5.96
N ASP A 148 -4.20 16.55 -6.67
CA ASP A 148 -2.91 17.27 -6.70
C ASP A 148 -2.25 17.49 -5.30
N SER A 149 -2.77 16.85 -4.26
CA SER A 149 -2.38 17.10 -2.86
C SER A 149 -2.69 15.92 -1.91
N GLY A 150 -2.80 14.71 -2.46
CA GLY A 150 -3.04 13.49 -1.70
C GLY A 150 -1.92 13.19 -0.72
N PHE A 151 -2.28 12.84 0.51
CA PHE A 151 -1.34 12.40 1.53
C PHE A 151 -2.01 11.32 2.38
N VAL A 152 -1.37 10.15 2.44
CA VAL A 152 -1.83 9.02 3.26
C VAL A 152 -0.67 8.53 4.10
N LEU A 153 -0.86 8.44 5.41
CA LEU A 153 0.08 7.85 6.36
C LEU A 153 -0.51 6.59 7.00
N ILE A 154 0.24 5.50 6.96
CA ILE A 154 -0.06 4.25 7.63
C ILE A 154 1.12 3.97 8.55
N ASP A 155 0.89 4.01 9.87
CA ASP A 155 1.96 4.00 10.87
C ASP A 155 1.66 3.03 12.01
N GLN A 156 2.61 2.19 12.38
CA GLN A 156 2.44 1.25 13.51
C GLN A 156 1.23 0.32 13.36
N CYS A 157 0.85 -0.01 12.12
CA CYS A 157 -0.25 -0.92 11.83
C CYS A 157 0.24 -2.35 11.63
N ARG A 158 -0.65 -3.33 11.84
CA ARG A 158 -0.42 -4.74 11.55
C ARG A 158 -1.44 -5.25 10.56
N PHE A 159 -1.00 -5.99 9.56
CA PHE A 159 -1.83 -6.52 8.48
C PHE A 159 -1.73 -8.03 8.50
N ASN A 160 -2.81 -8.72 8.83
CA ASN A 160 -2.81 -10.17 9.00
C ASN A 160 -3.78 -10.83 8.01
N GLY A 161 -3.24 -11.63 7.09
CA GLY A 161 -4.01 -12.58 6.29
C GLY A 161 -4.96 -11.97 5.25
N ALA A 162 -4.61 -10.84 4.63
CA ALA A 162 -5.38 -10.32 3.49
C ALA A 162 -5.47 -11.38 2.37
N ALA A 163 -6.69 -11.73 1.94
CA ALA A 163 -6.92 -12.68 0.86
C ALA A 163 -6.58 -12.10 -0.53
N GLY A 164 -6.56 -10.77 -0.65
CA GLY A 164 -6.07 -10.04 -1.82
C GLY A 164 -4.85 -9.20 -1.48
N ILE A 165 -5.06 -7.94 -1.11
CA ILE A 165 -4.00 -6.92 -0.99
C ILE A 165 -4.15 -6.21 0.35
N ALA A 166 -3.10 -6.16 1.17
CA ALA A 166 -3.15 -5.45 2.45
C ALA A 166 -3.39 -3.94 2.24
N ILE A 167 -2.65 -3.31 1.34
CA ILE A 167 -2.79 -1.89 0.99
C ILE A 167 -2.90 -1.75 -0.53
N LEU A 168 -4.05 -1.31 -1.01
CA LEU A 168 -4.27 -0.94 -2.40
C LEU A 168 -4.42 0.59 -2.45
N MET A 169 -3.51 1.26 -3.14
CA MET A 169 -3.75 2.60 -3.69
C MET A 169 -4.03 2.41 -5.18
N ASP A 170 -5.31 2.55 -5.55
CA ASP A 170 -5.82 2.14 -6.85
C ASP A 170 -5.39 3.06 -8.00
N LYS A 171 -5.85 2.72 -9.21
CA LYS A 171 -5.48 3.41 -10.46
C LYS A 171 -5.88 4.89 -10.53
N GLU A 172 -6.78 5.37 -9.69
CA GLU A 172 -7.12 6.79 -9.65
C GLU A 172 -6.17 7.54 -8.69
N GLY A 173 -5.53 6.81 -7.76
CA GLY A 173 -4.67 7.29 -6.67
C GLY A 173 -3.42 8.10 -7.03
N TYR A 174 -3.27 8.57 -8.27
CA TYR A 174 -2.27 9.55 -8.67
C TYR A 174 -2.35 10.83 -7.82
N SER A 175 -1.30 11.66 -7.87
CA SER A 175 -1.17 12.87 -7.05
C SER A 175 -1.29 12.62 -5.55
N THR A 176 -0.72 11.50 -5.10
CA THR A 176 -0.72 11.09 -3.71
C THR A 176 0.69 10.77 -3.25
N GLN A 177 1.06 11.22 -2.06
CA GLN A 177 2.17 10.65 -1.30
C GLN A 177 1.61 9.62 -0.31
N LEU A 178 1.94 8.34 -0.51
CA LEU A 178 1.60 7.23 0.38
C LEU A 178 2.82 6.87 1.24
N LYS A 179 2.70 6.97 2.56
CA LYS A 179 3.74 6.57 3.52
C LYS A 179 3.26 5.41 4.37
N VAL A 180 4.04 4.34 4.40
CA VAL A 180 3.84 3.15 5.23
C VAL A 180 5.07 2.98 6.09
N ARG A 181 4.94 3.01 7.41
CA ARG A 181 6.11 2.89 8.29
C ARG A 181 5.80 2.13 9.57
N ASN A 182 6.83 1.51 10.15
CA ASN A 182 6.73 0.77 11.41
C ASN A 182 5.63 -0.33 11.40
N CYS A 183 5.34 -0.89 10.22
CA CYS A 183 4.24 -1.84 10.05
C CYS A 183 4.73 -3.29 9.99
N ALA A 184 3.84 -4.22 10.33
CA ALA A 184 4.08 -5.66 10.15
C ALA A 184 3.02 -6.27 9.23
N PHE A 185 3.46 -6.97 8.20
CA PHE A 185 2.63 -7.70 7.26
C PHE A 185 2.82 -9.20 7.49
N LEU A 186 1.76 -9.88 7.92
CA LEU A 186 1.75 -11.28 8.31
C LEU A 186 0.84 -12.06 7.36
N GLN A 187 1.46 -12.78 6.45
CA GLN A 187 0.82 -13.69 5.49
C GLN A 187 -0.29 -13.08 4.61
N PRO A 188 -0.21 -11.82 4.13
CA PRO A 188 -1.12 -11.39 3.07
C PRO A 188 -0.75 -12.08 1.74
N GLU A 189 -1.73 -12.20 0.83
CA GLU A 189 -1.43 -12.63 -0.54
C GLU A 189 -0.56 -11.62 -1.29
N GLN A 190 -0.85 -10.32 -1.16
CA GLN A 190 0.01 -9.21 -1.57
C GLN A 190 0.03 -8.13 -0.50
N VAL A 191 1.17 -7.46 -0.34
CA VAL A 191 1.33 -6.37 0.64
C VAL A 191 0.81 -5.06 0.08
N LEU A 192 1.25 -4.70 -1.13
CA LEU A 192 1.04 -3.36 -1.66
C LEU A 192 0.86 -3.38 -3.17
N VAL A 193 -0.17 -2.68 -3.65
CA VAL A 193 -0.27 -2.23 -5.04
C VAL A 193 -0.48 -0.73 -5.00
N SER A 194 0.38 0.04 -5.66
CA SER A 194 0.31 1.51 -5.59
C SER A 194 0.51 2.17 -6.94
N TYR A 195 -0.45 3.03 -7.29
CA TYR A 195 -0.37 3.98 -8.40
C TYR A 195 0.00 5.41 -7.95
N ALA A 196 0.30 5.61 -6.67
CA ALA A 196 0.64 6.93 -6.12
C ALA A 196 1.88 7.54 -6.78
N ASP A 197 1.92 8.86 -6.91
CA ASP A 197 3.09 9.60 -7.41
C ASP A 197 4.33 9.29 -6.60
N GLU A 198 4.18 9.18 -5.29
CA GLU A 198 5.24 8.72 -4.39
C GLU A 198 4.72 7.72 -3.38
N THR A 199 5.41 6.59 -3.23
CA THR A 199 5.20 5.67 -2.12
C THR A 199 6.50 5.42 -1.36
N ASN A 200 6.45 5.57 -0.04
CA ASN A 200 7.55 5.24 0.85
C ASN A 200 7.12 4.10 1.80
N VAL A 201 7.91 3.02 1.88
CA VAL A 201 7.71 1.94 2.84
C VAL A 201 8.97 1.79 3.69
N THR A 202 8.89 2.06 5.00
CA THR A 202 10.08 2.07 5.86
C THR A 202 9.91 1.29 7.16
N ASP A 203 10.99 0.69 7.66
CA ASP A 203 11.03 0.06 8.99
C ASP A 203 9.92 -0.99 9.18
N CYS A 204 9.72 -1.84 8.17
CA CYS A 204 8.62 -2.81 8.11
C CYS A 204 9.12 -4.26 8.15
N TRP A 205 8.27 -5.14 8.68
CA TRP A 205 8.42 -6.59 8.59
C TRP A 205 7.41 -7.16 7.58
N ILE A 206 7.85 -8.06 6.70
CA ILE A 206 6.98 -8.76 5.75
C ILE A 206 7.22 -10.26 5.82
N THR A 207 6.22 -11.02 6.26
CA THR A 207 6.14 -12.47 6.06
C THR A 207 5.08 -12.77 5.02
N THR A 208 5.44 -13.42 3.91
CA THR A 208 4.50 -13.65 2.81
C THR A 208 3.60 -14.86 3.08
N SER A 209 2.45 -14.90 2.40
CA SER A 209 1.55 -16.06 2.45
C SER A 209 2.13 -17.27 1.72
N ARG A 210 1.81 -18.48 2.20
CA ARG A 210 2.05 -19.74 1.47
C ARG A 210 1.10 -19.94 0.28
N ARG A 211 0.00 -19.18 0.21
CA ARG A 211 -0.98 -19.23 -0.89
C ARG A 211 -0.60 -18.35 -2.07
N MET A 212 0.35 -17.43 -1.88
CA MET A 212 0.77 -16.49 -2.90
C MET A 212 1.52 -17.24 -4.02
N SER A 213 0.93 -17.33 -5.21
CA SER A 213 1.55 -17.97 -6.39
C SER A 213 1.64 -17.00 -7.56
N ASP A 214 2.73 -17.08 -8.32
CA ASP A 214 2.92 -16.38 -9.61
C ASP A 214 2.62 -14.88 -9.59
N LYS A 215 2.89 -14.18 -8.49
CA LYS A 215 2.69 -12.73 -8.35
C LYS A 215 3.81 -12.06 -7.56
N ALA A 216 3.79 -10.74 -7.47
CA ALA A 216 4.72 -9.99 -6.62
C ALA A 216 4.10 -9.63 -5.28
N VAL A 217 4.93 -9.56 -4.23
CA VAL A 217 4.52 -9.08 -2.90
C VAL A 217 4.09 -7.62 -3.00
N ILE A 218 4.79 -6.84 -3.84
CA ILE A 218 4.56 -5.43 -4.07
C ILE A 218 4.51 -5.14 -5.57
N GLU A 219 3.50 -4.41 -6.03
CA GLU A 219 3.44 -3.88 -7.39
C GLU A 219 3.58 -2.35 -7.39
N CYS A 220 4.63 -1.89 -8.07
CA CYS A 220 4.94 -0.49 -8.29
C CYS A 220 4.32 -0.05 -9.62
N ARG A 221 3.25 0.73 -9.55
CA ARG A 221 2.49 1.23 -10.71
C ARG A 221 2.41 2.76 -10.77
N GLY A 222 3.01 3.45 -9.81
CA GLY A 222 3.05 4.91 -9.68
C GLY A 222 4.37 5.56 -10.14
N GLY A 223 4.66 6.74 -9.60
CA GLY A 223 5.78 7.58 -10.04
C GLY A 223 7.14 7.21 -9.42
N ARG A 224 7.25 7.28 -8.09
CA ARG A 224 8.50 7.02 -7.35
C ARG A 224 8.24 6.15 -6.12
N MET A 225 8.94 5.03 -6.02
CA MET A 225 8.77 4.05 -4.96
C MET A 225 10.07 3.90 -4.18
N VAL A 226 10.02 4.08 -2.86
CA VAL A 226 11.20 4.04 -1.99
C VAL A 226 10.95 3.09 -0.81
N PHE A 227 11.70 2.00 -0.75
CA PHE A 227 11.59 0.95 0.26
C PHE A 227 12.87 0.88 1.09
N GLU A 228 12.78 1.10 2.40
CA GLU A 228 13.97 1.21 3.25
C GLU A 228 13.83 0.40 4.54
N LYS A 229 14.90 -0.32 4.91
CA LYS A 229 14.96 -1.06 6.19
C LYS A 229 13.81 -2.05 6.35
N ILE A 230 13.57 -2.84 5.31
CA ILE A 230 12.53 -3.86 5.30
C ILE A 230 13.15 -5.23 5.57
N LEU A 231 12.57 -5.97 6.51
CA LEU A 231 12.86 -7.38 6.70
C LEU A 231 11.82 -8.22 5.97
N GLY A 232 12.22 -8.78 4.82
CA GLY A 232 11.42 -9.75 4.08
C GLY A 232 11.74 -11.18 4.52
N ALA A 233 10.71 -11.95 4.85
CA ALA A 233 10.76 -13.37 5.17
C ALA A 233 9.77 -14.13 4.26
N PRO A 234 10.21 -14.63 3.10
CA PRO A 234 9.33 -15.28 2.13
C PRO A 234 8.90 -16.68 2.56
N GLN A 235 7.74 -17.10 2.06
CA GLN A 235 7.27 -18.48 2.08
C GLN A 235 7.26 -18.99 0.63
N VAL A 236 8.32 -19.70 0.24
CA VAL A 236 8.51 -20.19 -1.13
C VAL A 236 7.64 -21.42 -1.41
N ASP A 237 6.89 -21.37 -2.51
CA ASP A 237 6.08 -22.49 -3.02
C ASP A 237 6.64 -23.11 -4.32
N GLY A 238 7.61 -22.45 -4.95
CA GLY A 238 8.26 -22.90 -6.19
C GLY A 238 7.66 -22.31 -7.47
N SER A 239 6.60 -21.52 -7.38
CA SER A 239 6.05 -20.73 -8.48
C SER A 239 6.91 -19.49 -8.77
N ASP A 240 6.48 -18.64 -9.72
CA ASP A 240 7.18 -17.41 -10.05
C ASP A 240 6.89 -16.30 -9.01
N GLN A 241 7.19 -16.52 -7.73
CA GLN A 241 7.02 -15.49 -6.68
C GLN A 241 8.13 -14.43 -6.75
N ARG A 242 7.74 -13.16 -6.60
CA ARG A 242 8.66 -12.00 -6.69
C ARG A 242 8.43 -11.06 -5.50
N TRP A 243 9.44 -10.30 -5.10
CA TRP A 243 9.26 -9.26 -4.09
C TRP A 243 8.61 -8.01 -4.69
N VAL A 244 9.15 -7.48 -5.78
CA VAL A 244 8.67 -6.23 -6.38
C VAL A 244 8.54 -6.37 -7.89
N ASP A 245 7.35 -6.08 -8.42
CA ASP A 245 7.14 -5.87 -9.85
C ASP A 245 7.05 -4.37 -10.14
N VAL A 246 7.83 -3.87 -11.09
CA VAL A 246 7.91 -2.46 -11.47
C VAL A 246 7.31 -2.25 -12.84
N TYR A 247 6.13 -1.65 -12.91
CA TYR A 247 5.42 -1.36 -14.17
C TYR A 247 5.69 0.06 -14.70
N SER A 248 6.00 0.99 -13.82
CA SER A 248 6.22 2.40 -14.14
C SER A 248 7.07 3.07 -13.07
N GLY A 249 7.57 4.26 -13.39
CA GLY A 249 8.28 5.08 -12.42
C GLY A 249 9.68 4.57 -12.08
N SER A 250 10.17 5.00 -10.91
CA SER A 250 11.47 4.57 -10.38
C SER A 250 11.32 3.84 -9.05
N LEU A 251 12.15 2.82 -8.83
CA LEU A 251 12.24 2.05 -7.59
C LEU A 251 13.59 2.29 -6.90
N THR A 252 13.56 2.54 -5.60
CA THR A 252 14.74 2.52 -4.74
C THR A 252 14.50 1.58 -3.57
N CYS A 253 15.38 0.60 -3.38
CA CYS A 253 15.40 -0.25 -2.19
C CYS A 253 16.72 -0.03 -1.44
N ARG A 254 16.66 0.33 -0.15
CA ARG A 254 17.84 0.46 0.72
C ARG A 254 17.74 -0.42 1.94
N ASN A 255 18.81 -1.15 2.27
CA ASN A 255 18.85 -2.00 3.47
C ASN A 255 17.65 -2.94 3.54
N PHE A 256 17.22 -3.47 2.39
CA PHE A 256 16.15 -4.45 2.30
C PHE A 256 16.77 -5.84 2.43
N ARG A 257 16.30 -6.64 3.39
CA ARG A 257 16.60 -8.08 3.44
C ARG A 257 15.58 -8.82 2.57
N PHE A 258 15.94 -9.09 1.33
CA PHE A 258 15.16 -9.96 0.45
C PHE A 258 15.42 -11.40 0.87
N GLY A 259 14.69 -11.87 1.89
CA GLY A 259 15.00 -13.06 2.68
C GLY A 259 15.22 -14.35 1.89
N GLY A 260 16.02 -15.25 2.46
CA GLY A 260 16.45 -16.51 1.86
C GLY A 260 15.68 -17.75 2.31
N GLU A 261 14.64 -17.60 3.11
CA GLU A 261 13.75 -18.69 3.52
C GLU A 261 13.21 -19.40 2.26
N GLY A 262 13.36 -20.73 2.20
CA GLY A 262 13.00 -21.52 1.00
C GLY A 262 13.81 -21.19 -0.26
N GLY A 263 14.93 -20.45 -0.13
CA GLY A 263 15.75 -19.97 -1.23
C GLY A 263 15.46 -18.54 -1.68
N GLY A 264 14.38 -17.91 -1.18
CA GLY A 264 14.02 -16.52 -1.48
C GLY A 264 13.35 -16.30 -2.83
N PHE A 265 12.69 -15.14 -2.97
CA PHE A 265 12.04 -14.69 -4.20
C PHE A 265 12.99 -13.85 -5.06
N THR A 266 12.68 -13.69 -6.34
CA THR A 266 13.33 -12.67 -7.18
C THR A 266 13.04 -11.28 -6.59
N PRO A 267 14.05 -10.47 -6.21
CA PRO A 267 13.83 -9.15 -5.61
C PRO A 267 13.05 -8.20 -6.51
N VAL A 268 13.45 -8.06 -7.77
CA VAL A 268 12.79 -7.13 -8.69
C VAL A 268 12.56 -7.79 -10.05
N VAL A 269 11.33 -7.69 -10.56
CA VAL A 269 11.03 -7.85 -11.99
C VAL A 269 10.61 -6.51 -12.56
N ASN A 270 11.32 -6.06 -13.59
CA ASN A 270 11.09 -4.78 -14.21
C ASN A 270 10.35 -4.93 -15.54
N TYR A 271 9.24 -4.22 -15.66
CA TYR A 271 8.45 -4.04 -16.87
C TYR A 271 8.52 -2.58 -17.39
N ALA A 272 9.12 -1.66 -16.62
CA ALA A 272 9.30 -0.28 -17.06
C ALA A 272 10.37 -0.20 -18.17
N LYS A 273 9.98 0.34 -19.32
CA LYS A 273 10.87 0.52 -20.48
C LYS A 273 11.65 1.83 -20.42
N TYR A 274 12.69 1.90 -21.24
CA TYR A 274 13.40 3.13 -21.56
C TYR A 274 12.42 4.21 -22.04
N LEU A 275 12.56 5.42 -21.49
CA LEU A 275 11.76 6.58 -21.84
C LEU A 275 12.67 7.72 -22.34
N PRO A 276 12.62 8.06 -23.63
CA PRO A 276 13.41 9.17 -24.20
C PRO A 276 12.83 10.54 -23.80
N ARG A 277 13.62 11.61 -24.00
CA ARG A 277 13.09 12.98 -23.97
C ARG A 277 12.17 13.22 -25.19
N PRO A 278 11.17 14.12 -25.08
CA PRO A 278 10.84 14.92 -23.90
C PRO A 278 10.04 14.15 -22.83
N ASN A 279 9.54 12.95 -23.13
CA ASN A 279 8.59 12.22 -22.27
C ASN A 279 9.12 11.89 -20.87
N SER A 280 10.43 11.73 -20.72
CA SER A 280 11.07 11.46 -19.42
C SER A 280 11.52 12.71 -18.67
N SER A 281 11.44 13.90 -19.27
CA SER A 281 12.06 15.13 -18.77
C SER A 281 13.54 14.97 -18.39
N GLY A 282 14.22 13.97 -18.96
CA GLY A 282 15.63 13.65 -18.65
C GLY A 282 15.84 12.77 -17.42
N LEU A 283 14.80 12.37 -16.68
CA LEU A 283 14.92 11.54 -15.47
C LEU A 283 14.79 10.04 -15.80
N GLY A 284 13.70 9.67 -16.48
CA GLY A 284 13.40 8.30 -16.90
C GLY A 284 13.17 7.30 -15.75
N PRO A 285 12.57 6.14 -16.01
CA PRO A 285 12.50 5.05 -15.04
C PRO A 285 13.88 4.56 -14.60
N SER A 286 14.05 4.29 -13.32
CA SER A 286 15.31 3.73 -12.79
C SER A 286 15.08 2.78 -11.62
N ILE A 287 16.00 1.82 -11.43
CA ILE A 287 15.98 0.90 -10.30
C ILE A 287 17.30 1.01 -9.53
N LEU A 288 17.21 1.22 -8.22
CA LEU A 288 18.34 1.19 -7.30
C LEU A 288 18.13 0.12 -6.23
N LEU A 289 19.07 -0.81 -6.09
CA LEU A 289 19.24 -1.67 -4.93
C LEU A 289 20.53 -1.28 -4.21
N GLU A 290 20.44 -0.86 -2.95
CA GLU A 290 21.56 -0.38 -2.15
C GLU A 290 21.60 -1.04 -0.78
N GLY A 291 22.76 -1.55 -0.37
CA GLY A 291 22.92 -2.13 0.97
C GLY A 291 22.02 -3.33 1.26
N CYS A 292 21.48 -3.98 0.22
CA CYS A 292 20.49 -5.04 0.37
C CYS A 292 21.15 -6.41 0.56
N GLU A 293 20.45 -7.30 1.27
CA GLU A 293 20.76 -8.73 1.29
C GLU A 293 19.84 -9.45 0.30
N ILE A 294 20.41 -10.16 -0.67
CA ILE A 294 19.67 -10.70 -1.81
C ILE A 294 19.78 -12.22 -1.89
N TYR A 295 18.65 -12.87 -1.67
CA TYR A 295 18.44 -14.30 -1.87
C TYR A 295 17.29 -14.52 -2.87
N ALA A 296 17.53 -15.28 -3.95
CA ALA A 296 16.54 -15.50 -5.01
C ALA A 296 16.61 -16.89 -5.67
N ARG A 297 17.23 -17.87 -5.00
CA ARG A 297 17.37 -19.24 -5.52
C ARG A 297 16.03 -20.00 -5.56
N GLY A 298 15.06 -19.60 -4.74
CA GLY A 298 13.74 -20.22 -4.64
C GLY A 298 12.89 -20.01 -5.89
N ASN A 299 13.00 -18.84 -6.54
CA ASN A 299 12.38 -18.59 -7.84
C ASN A 299 13.22 -19.24 -8.97
N LYS A 300 12.80 -20.44 -9.40
CA LYS A 300 13.52 -21.23 -10.41
C LYS A 300 13.45 -20.63 -11.82
N LYS A 301 12.46 -19.79 -12.10
CA LYS A 301 12.22 -19.21 -13.43
C LYS A 301 13.17 -18.05 -13.74
N ARG A 302 13.50 -17.22 -12.75
CA ARG A 302 14.28 -15.98 -12.95
C ARG A 302 15.66 -16.04 -12.30
N ARG A 303 15.74 -16.41 -11.02
CA ARG A 303 16.99 -16.62 -10.26
C ARG A 303 18.04 -15.50 -10.41
N CYS A 304 17.61 -14.25 -10.27
CA CYS A 304 18.49 -13.09 -10.33
C CYS A 304 18.05 -12.01 -9.31
N ALA A 305 18.83 -10.94 -9.13
CA ALA A 305 18.43 -9.84 -8.26
C ALA A 305 17.43 -8.92 -8.96
N ILE A 306 17.74 -8.54 -10.21
CA ILE A 306 16.84 -7.80 -11.08
C ILE A 306 16.65 -8.61 -12.38
N TYR A 307 15.40 -8.91 -12.71
CA TYR A 307 15.02 -9.46 -14.00
C TYR A 307 14.34 -8.38 -14.84
N CYS A 308 14.85 -8.08 -16.02
CA CYS A 308 14.24 -7.12 -16.93
C CYS A 308 13.38 -7.85 -17.98
N GLU A 309 12.06 -7.68 -17.88
CA GLU A 309 11.14 -7.89 -19.00
C GLU A 309 11.24 -6.75 -20.01
N GLU A 310 11.47 -5.52 -19.52
CA GLU A 310 11.89 -4.35 -20.30
C GLU A 310 13.08 -3.69 -19.59
N ILE A 311 13.85 -2.86 -20.29
CA ILE A 311 15.05 -2.22 -19.74
C ILE A 311 14.77 -0.74 -19.49
N PRO A 312 14.87 -0.24 -18.24
CA PRO A 312 14.60 1.15 -17.89
C PRO A 312 15.80 2.03 -18.23
N ASN A 313 15.71 3.35 -18.00
CA ASN A 313 16.84 4.27 -18.24
C ASN A 313 18.06 3.96 -17.36
N GLY A 314 17.85 3.47 -16.13
CA GLY A 314 18.96 3.17 -15.25
C GLY A 314 18.74 1.99 -14.32
N ILE A 315 19.81 1.25 -14.05
CA ILE A 315 19.85 0.17 -13.06
C ILE A 315 21.13 0.31 -12.25
N VAL A 316 20.99 0.36 -10.93
CA VAL A 316 22.10 0.38 -9.99
C VAL A 316 21.91 -0.72 -8.96
N ILE A 317 22.91 -1.58 -8.81
CA ILE A 317 23.03 -2.49 -7.67
C ILE A 317 24.36 -2.16 -7.00
N ARG A 318 24.32 -1.60 -5.80
CA ARG A 318 25.53 -1.20 -5.08
C ARG A 318 25.55 -1.64 -3.63
N GLU A 319 26.74 -2.00 -3.17
CA GLU A 319 26.98 -2.31 -1.75
C GLU A 319 26.08 -3.43 -1.22
N CYS A 320 25.60 -4.31 -2.11
CA CYS A 320 24.71 -5.41 -1.77
C CYS A 320 25.49 -6.71 -1.50
N ALA A 321 24.89 -7.58 -0.69
CA ALA A 321 25.27 -8.99 -0.59
C ALA A 321 24.43 -9.81 -1.57
N VAL A 322 25.05 -10.40 -2.60
CA VAL A 322 24.33 -11.01 -3.73
C VAL A 322 24.77 -12.46 -3.93
N GLN A 323 23.84 -13.40 -3.80
CA GLN A 323 24.11 -14.85 -3.88
C GLN A 323 23.94 -15.44 -5.30
N ILE A 324 23.49 -14.63 -6.26
CA ILE A 324 22.97 -15.04 -7.57
C ILE A 324 23.35 -14.02 -8.65
N THR A 325 22.93 -14.23 -9.91
CA THR A 325 23.14 -13.27 -11.01
C THR A 325 22.52 -11.91 -10.67
N PRO A 326 23.29 -10.80 -10.64
CA PRO A 326 22.73 -9.49 -10.27
C PRO A 326 21.66 -9.00 -11.24
N LEU A 327 21.91 -9.14 -12.55
CA LEU A 327 21.02 -8.61 -13.59
C LEU A 327 20.83 -9.65 -14.69
N ALA A 328 19.59 -10.00 -14.98
CA ALA A 328 19.20 -10.85 -16.10
C ALA A 328 18.18 -10.16 -16.98
N LEU A 329 18.23 -10.44 -18.28
CA LEU A 329 17.37 -9.82 -19.29
C LEU A 329 16.51 -10.90 -19.95
N ALA A 330 15.27 -10.57 -20.29
CA ALA A 330 14.40 -11.47 -21.03
C ALA A 330 15.02 -11.82 -22.39
N PRO A 331 15.06 -13.11 -22.80
CA PRO A 331 15.67 -13.54 -24.06
C PRO A 331 15.06 -12.92 -25.33
N ARG A 332 13.83 -12.40 -25.22
CA ARG A 332 13.11 -11.74 -26.32
C ARG A 332 13.59 -10.32 -26.63
N LEU A 333 14.40 -9.72 -25.74
CA LEU A 333 14.87 -8.34 -25.90
C LEU A 333 15.93 -8.26 -27.00
N LYS A 334 15.68 -7.42 -28.00
CA LYS A 334 16.59 -7.13 -29.12
C LYS A 334 17.54 -6.00 -28.76
N LEU A 335 18.62 -6.35 -28.06
CA LEU A 335 19.53 -5.40 -27.42
C LEU A 335 20.32 -4.54 -28.42
N GLU A 336 20.52 -5.03 -29.64
CA GLU A 336 21.27 -4.35 -30.70
C GLU A 336 20.70 -2.96 -31.05
N ASN A 337 19.38 -2.81 -31.00
CA ASN A 337 18.68 -1.59 -31.39
C ASN A 337 17.72 -1.06 -30.31
N TYR A 338 17.72 -1.65 -29.10
CA TYR A 338 16.78 -1.30 -28.04
C TYR A 338 16.85 0.18 -27.64
N PHE A 339 18.06 0.75 -27.66
CA PHE A 339 18.33 2.15 -27.31
C PHE A 339 18.64 3.04 -28.53
N ALA A 340 18.23 2.63 -29.74
CA ALA A 340 18.45 3.43 -30.93
C ALA A 340 17.84 4.84 -30.79
N GLY A 341 18.64 5.87 -31.00
CA GLY A 341 18.23 7.27 -30.82
C GLY A 341 18.15 7.74 -29.36
N ALA A 342 18.69 6.99 -28.39
CA ALA A 342 18.87 7.53 -27.05
C ALA A 342 19.84 8.73 -27.06
N GLU A 343 19.65 9.68 -26.15
CA GLU A 343 20.58 10.80 -26.01
C GLU A 343 21.72 10.43 -25.04
N GLU A 344 22.87 11.08 -25.19
CA GLU A 344 24.00 10.91 -24.27
C GLU A 344 23.57 11.25 -22.83
N GLY A 345 24.02 10.45 -21.87
CA GLY A 345 23.68 10.61 -20.45
C GLY A 345 22.28 10.10 -20.04
N MET A 346 21.45 9.61 -20.97
CA MET A 346 20.11 9.08 -20.64
C MET A 346 20.11 7.66 -20.06
N LEU A 347 21.25 6.97 -20.12
CA LEU A 347 21.41 5.57 -19.72
C LEU A 347 22.45 5.45 -18.60
N GLY A 348 22.13 4.68 -17.55
CA GLY A 348 23.02 4.49 -16.41
C GLY A 348 22.91 3.10 -15.80
N TYR A 349 23.85 2.21 -16.11
CA TYR A 349 23.87 0.83 -15.60
C TYR A 349 25.15 0.59 -14.78
N PHE A 350 25.00 0.28 -13.49
CA PHE A 350 26.13 0.20 -12.56
C PHE A 350 25.97 -0.95 -11.57
N LEU A 351 26.95 -1.85 -11.55
CA LEU A 351 27.10 -2.89 -10.51
C LEU A 351 28.38 -2.61 -9.75
N VAL A 352 28.28 -2.09 -8.52
CA VAL A 352 29.41 -1.44 -7.84
C VAL A 352 29.54 -1.91 -6.40
N ARG A 353 30.75 -2.32 -5.99
CA ARG A 353 31.08 -2.70 -4.61
C ARG A 353 30.15 -3.77 -4.01
N ASN A 354 29.58 -4.65 -4.84
CA ASN A 354 28.81 -5.79 -4.35
C ASN A 354 29.74 -6.92 -3.92
N ARG A 355 29.29 -7.75 -2.97
CA ARG A 355 29.97 -8.99 -2.52
C ARG A 355 29.21 -10.24 -2.96
N GLY A 356 29.93 -11.23 -3.50
CA GLY A 356 29.41 -12.50 -4.03
C GLY A 356 30.12 -12.95 -5.32
N PHE A 357 29.63 -14.00 -5.99
CA PHE A 357 30.24 -14.53 -7.21
C PHE A 357 29.78 -13.78 -8.47
N GLN A 358 30.73 -13.27 -9.28
CA GLN A 358 30.46 -12.51 -10.53
C GLN A 358 29.50 -11.30 -10.38
N VAL A 359 29.46 -10.70 -9.19
CA VAL A 359 28.40 -9.74 -8.82
C VAL A 359 28.53 -8.32 -9.39
N ASN A 360 29.63 -8.04 -10.10
CA ASN A 360 29.89 -6.72 -10.70
C ASN A 360 30.07 -6.76 -12.23
N GLN A 361 29.65 -7.86 -12.87
CA GLN A 361 29.70 -7.99 -14.33
C GLN A 361 28.32 -7.70 -14.93
N LEU A 362 28.23 -6.63 -15.71
CA LEU A 362 27.03 -6.33 -16.50
C LEU A 362 26.92 -7.28 -17.71
N PRO A 363 25.70 -7.54 -18.21
CA PRO A 363 25.52 -8.08 -19.55
C PRO A 363 26.30 -7.23 -20.57
N PRO A 364 27.10 -7.81 -21.49
CA PRO A 364 28.01 -7.06 -22.35
C PRO A 364 27.37 -5.88 -23.10
N LEU A 365 26.13 -6.04 -23.58
CA LEU A 365 25.40 -5.01 -24.32
C LEU A 365 24.87 -3.86 -23.45
N LEU A 366 24.80 -4.03 -22.12
CA LEU A 366 24.51 -2.94 -21.19
C LEU A 366 25.77 -2.23 -20.70
N ALA A 367 26.93 -2.88 -20.79
CA ALA A 367 28.21 -2.24 -20.51
C ALA A 367 28.62 -1.23 -21.60
N SER A 368 28.11 -1.39 -22.82
CA SER A 368 28.30 -0.45 -23.94
C SER A 368 27.05 -0.40 -24.83
N PRO A 369 25.98 0.29 -24.38
CA PRO A 369 24.72 0.35 -25.12
C PRO A 369 24.93 0.98 -26.50
N GLN A 370 24.38 0.35 -27.53
CA GLN A 370 24.41 0.91 -28.88
C GLN A 370 23.39 2.05 -28.99
N VAL A 371 23.89 3.28 -28.94
CA VAL A 371 23.11 4.50 -29.06
C VAL A 371 23.39 5.08 -30.44
N GLN A 372 22.81 4.48 -31.49
CA GLN A 372 22.97 4.99 -32.85
C GLN A 372 22.33 6.39 -32.93
N LYS A 373 23.09 7.38 -33.40
CA LYS A 373 22.55 8.69 -33.77
C LYS A 373 21.65 8.49 -34.99
N ARG A 374 20.39 8.92 -34.88
CA ARG A 374 19.48 8.99 -36.03
C ARG A 374 19.99 10.02 -37.04
#